data_AF-A0A9N9XMK3-F1
#
_entry.id   AF-A0A9N9XMK3-F1
#
_cell.length_a   1.000
_cell.length_b   1.000
_cell.length_c   1.000
_cell.angle_alpha   90.00
_cell.angle_beta   90.00
_cell.angle_gamma   90.00
#
_symmetry.space_group_name_H-M   'P 1'
#
loop_
_entity.id
_entity.type
_entity.pdbx_description
1 polymer ?
#
loop_
_entity_poly.entity_id
_entity_poly.type
_entity_poly.pdbx_seq_one_letter_code
_entity_poly.pdbx_strand_id
1 'polypeptide(L)'
;MFASLKNKIREETGSDLSKLTAKITSSTVQKIESLRGRSTQGSSSSLNSIVSSEGVKDDGPIDSEEFKKRLNKIESEFTRKLEYKEIEWRELIKEKDKKLQVLEKEKDDTQKLVETLKESLKNAEDFNTKILLHKENNEQLESLQIQEMSKVKNLVLLRDQEIAEKSTALKDANVQLEKLRNEVARLRRQEETLSDVQDKSEDSLQATRKDLETAQNERQEREKEYKQLKKSLDSENSANNSLREAVAKLEKDLAEEKANSLNVQKTLTRVTSEKNTTLVRNAEISQQMELVKQDMRRQETETNELHHKLSVLEKENAKLKDVVQVEQRLKHTISELEDQIAEKNKNIKTLQLRLADMKKTLQQELRTPGNPNYHSDLMDLNSAAILTPTQVSTRHFPSLVRRDDEDVNFRYLKHVVLKFLTSKEYEAQHLIKAISTLLKFTADEEKLIQDTLEWRKSWFGSKPKYPGAKLKNFSNS
;
A
#
# COMPACT_ATOMS: atom_id res chain seq x y z
N MET A 1 -46.34 -31.36 64.69
CA MET A 1 -45.69 -32.36 65.59
C MET A 1 -46.42 -32.50 66.93
N PHE A 2 -46.58 -31.46 67.76
CA PHE A 2 -47.18 -31.54 69.10
C PHE A 2 -48.50 -32.35 69.23
N ALA A 3 -49.41 -32.31 68.25
CA ALA A 3 -50.66 -33.07 68.28
C ALA A 3 -50.46 -34.60 68.33
N SER A 4 -49.42 -35.12 67.67
CA SER A 4 -49.11 -36.56 67.66
C SER A 4 -48.62 -37.02 69.04
N LEU A 5 -47.76 -36.22 69.68
CA LEU A 5 -47.28 -36.48 71.05
C LEU A 5 -48.43 -36.51 72.06
N LYS A 6 -49.43 -35.62 71.91
CA LYS A 6 -50.64 -35.59 72.75
C LYS A 6 -51.57 -36.81 72.55
N ASN A 7 -51.54 -37.45 71.38
CA ASN A 7 -52.22 -38.73 71.17
C ASN A 7 -51.41 -39.89 71.79
N LYS A 8 -50.10 -39.95 71.54
CA LYS A 8 -49.21 -41.01 72.08
C LYS A 8 -49.30 -41.11 73.60
N ILE A 9 -49.25 -39.99 74.31
CA ILE A 9 -49.38 -39.94 75.77
C ILE A 9 -50.76 -40.46 76.22
N ARG A 10 -51.86 -40.06 75.56
CA ARG A 10 -53.22 -40.53 75.91
C ARG A 10 -53.42 -42.04 75.64
N GLU A 11 -52.65 -42.60 74.72
CA GLU A 11 -52.66 -44.01 74.34
C GLU A 11 -51.80 -44.87 75.27
N GLU A 12 -50.71 -44.32 75.82
CA GLU A 12 -49.84 -44.99 76.79
C GLU A 12 -50.33 -44.86 78.25
N THR A 13 -50.95 -43.74 78.64
CA THR A 13 -51.53 -43.57 79.99
C THR A 13 -52.97 -44.10 80.04
N GLY A 14 -53.14 -45.42 79.88
CA GLY A 14 -54.44 -46.10 79.79
C GLY A 14 -55.46 -45.72 80.89
N SER A 15 -56.72 -45.56 80.50
CA SER A 15 -57.76 -44.85 81.26
C SER A 15 -58.44 -45.65 82.38
N ASP A 16 -57.66 -46.29 83.28
CA ASP A 16 -58.19 -47.08 84.41
C ASP A 16 -57.72 -46.62 85.80
N LEU A 17 -57.11 -45.43 85.92
CA LEU A 17 -56.77 -44.78 87.20
C LEU A 17 -58.00 -44.25 87.98
N SER A 18 -59.12 -44.98 87.95
CA SER A 18 -60.35 -44.69 88.69
C SER A 18 -61.09 -45.95 89.16
N LYS A 19 -60.48 -47.14 89.06
CA LYS A 19 -61.07 -48.41 89.55
C LYS A 19 -60.27 -49.13 90.65
N LEU A 20 -59.19 -48.53 91.18
CA LEU A 20 -58.34 -49.14 92.22
C LEU A 20 -58.50 -48.54 93.63
N THR A 21 -59.43 -47.61 93.84
CA THR A 21 -59.65 -46.92 95.14
C THR A 21 -60.84 -47.47 95.93
N ALA A 22 -61.32 -48.68 95.60
CA ALA A 22 -62.59 -49.24 96.11
C ALA A 22 -62.47 -50.66 96.68
N LYS A 23 -61.31 -51.05 97.25
CA LYS A 23 -61.18 -52.34 97.96
C LYS A 23 -60.13 -52.43 99.07
N ILE A 24 -59.91 -51.35 99.82
CA ILE A 24 -59.05 -51.34 101.04
C ILE A 24 -59.87 -50.88 102.26
N THR A 25 -61.00 -51.55 102.51
CA THR A 25 -61.82 -51.37 103.73
C THR A 25 -62.49 -52.68 104.16
N SER A 26 -61.70 -53.65 104.66
CA SER A 26 -62.23 -54.68 105.57
C SER A 26 -61.14 -55.30 106.46
N SER A 27 -60.92 -54.66 107.61
CA SER A 27 -60.79 -55.34 108.91
C SER A 27 -59.86 -56.57 109.04
N THR A 28 -58.55 -56.38 108.91
CA THR A 28 -57.54 -57.28 109.55
C THR A 28 -56.49 -56.44 110.29
N VAL A 29 -56.89 -55.84 111.42
CA VAL A 29 -56.02 -54.98 112.23
C VAL A 29 -56.21 -55.27 113.72
N GLN A 30 -55.15 -55.81 114.32
CA GLN A 30 -54.74 -55.70 115.74
C GLN A 30 -55.74 -56.06 116.86
N LYS A 31 -55.42 -57.11 117.63
CA LYS A 31 -55.22 -56.96 119.09
C LYS A 31 -54.30 -58.03 119.68
N ILE A 32 -53.00 -57.76 119.78
CA ILE A 32 -52.05 -58.50 120.63
C ILE A 32 -51.22 -57.47 121.40
N GLU A 33 -51.68 -57.15 122.61
CA GLU A 33 -50.98 -56.47 123.73
C GLU A 33 -52.03 -56.23 124.84
N SER A 34 -51.74 -56.27 126.14
CA SER A 34 -50.50 -56.62 126.85
C SER A 34 -50.83 -57.07 128.30
N LEU A 35 -49.79 -57.46 129.08
CA LEU A 35 -49.79 -57.76 130.54
C LEU A 35 -50.61 -59.02 130.95
N ARG A 36 -50.08 -60.04 131.66
CA ARG A 36 -49.21 -60.14 132.86
C ARG A 36 -49.95 -59.91 134.20
N GLY A 37 -50.35 -61.01 134.85
CA GLY A 37 -50.34 -61.14 136.33
C GLY A 37 -51.60 -61.71 137.00
N ARG A 38 -51.38 -62.34 138.18
CA ARG A 38 -52.36 -62.66 139.25
C ARG A 38 -53.45 -63.71 138.89
N SER A 39 -53.26 -65.01 139.10
CA SER A 39 -53.08 -65.81 140.35
C SER A 39 -54.38 -66.39 140.93
N THR A 40 -54.25 -67.51 141.64
CA THR A 40 -55.19 -68.05 142.66
C THR A 40 -56.65 -68.28 142.24
N GLN A 41 -56.98 -69.52 141.89
CA GLN A 41 -57.93 -70.28 142.70
C GLN A 41 -57.67 -71.79 142.60
N GLY A 42 -57.40 -72.42 143.73
CA GLY A 42 -57.60 -73.85 143.94
C GLY A 42 -58.61 -74.02 145.07
N SER A 43 -59.44 -75.05 144.99
CA SER A 43 -60.42 -75.38 146.03
C SER A 43 -60.11 -76.78 146.55
N SER A 44 -59.58 -76.86 147.78
CA SER A 44 -59.25 -78.10 148.46
C SER A 44 -60.20 -78.36 149.63
N SER A 45 -60.27 -79.63 150.02
CA SER A 45 -60.54 -80.10 151.40
C SER A 45 -61.80 -79.59 152.12
N SER A 46 -62.74 -80.50 152.36
CA SER A 46 -63.51 -80.54 153.60
C SER A 46 -63.45 -81.97 154.15
N LEU A 47 -62.82 -82.14 155.30
CA LEU A 47 -62.77 -83.38 156.07
C LEU A 47 -63.19 -83.08 157.52
N ASN A 48 -63.57 -84.14 158.23
CA ASN A 48 -63.94 -84.22 159.65
C ASN A 48 -65.37 -83.75 160.01
N SER A 49 -66.18 -84.74 160.41
CA SER A 49 -66.80 -84.74 161.73
C SER A 49 -66.86 -86.20 162.24
N ILE A 50 -66.88 -86.39 163.56
CA ILE A 50 -66.83 -87.69 164.25
C ILE A 50 -67.78 -87.62 165.47
N VAL A 51 -68.18 -88.79 166.01
CA VAL A 51 -68.73 -89.07 167.36
C VAL A 51 -70.26 -89.19 167.49
N SER A 52 -70.65 -90.14 168.37
CA SER A 52 -71.99 -90.47 168.95
C SER A 52 -73.00 -91.27 168.12
N SER A 53 -73.87 -92.12 168.71
CA SER A 53 -73.89 -92.86 170.00
C SER A 53 -75.14 -93.77 170.08
N GLU A 54 -75.05 -94.91 170.79
CA GLU A 54 -76.11 -95.73 171.42
C GLU A 54 -77.29 -96.39 170.65
N GLY A 55 -77.71 -97.57 171.15
CA GLY A 55 -79.00 -98.24 170.84
C GLY A 55 -78.93 -99.69 170.31
N VAL A 56 -78.18 -100.62 170.93
CA VAL A 56 -78.63 -101.54 172.02
C VAL A 56 -79.72 -102.58 171.65
N LYS A 57 -79.30 -103.86 171.57
CA LYS A 57 -80.00 -105.16 171.87
C LYS A 57 -79.22 -106.33 171.21
N ASP A 58 -79.16 -107.56 171.72
CA ASP A 58 -79.63 -108.18 172.98
C ASP A 58 -78.66 -109.35 173.34
N ASP A 59 -78.84 -110.02 174.49
CA ASP A 59 -77.88 -110.99 175.07
C ASP A 59 -77.59 -112.30 174.26
N GLY A 60 -76.35 -112.82 174.36
CA GLY A 60 -75.97 -114.16 173.89
C GLY A 60 -74.45 -114.39 173.64
N PRO A 61 -73.77 -115.34 174.32
CA PRO A 61 -72.31 -115.56 174.20
C PRO A 61 -71.92 -116.63 173.15
N ILE A 62 -70.65 -116.62 172.69
CA ILE A 62 -69.74 -117.79 172.51
C ILE A 62 -68.37 -117.42 171.87
N ASP A 63 -67.29 -117.87 172.54
CA ASP A 63 -65.90 -118.20 172.11
C ASP A 63 -65.02 -117.27 171.22
N SER A 64 -63.70 -117.36 171.39
CA SER A 64 -62.68 -116.42 170.91
C SER A 64 -61.79 -116.92 169.76
N GLU A 65 -61.61 -118.23 169.61
CA GLU A 65 -60.52 -118.78 168.77
C GLU A 65 -60.76 -118.65 167.24
N GLU A 66 -62.03 -118.59 166.80
CA GLU A 66 -62.36 -118.36 165.38
C GLU A 66 -62.05 -116.93 164.92
N PHE A 67 -62.18 -115.94 165.81
CA PHE A 67 -62.04 -114.53 165.45
C PHE A 67 -60.63 -114.20 164.95
N LYS A 68 -59.61 -114.83 165.55
CA LYS A 68 -58.20 -114.77 165.13
C LYS A 68 -57.99 -115.29 163.70
N LYS A 69 -58.62 -116.41 163.34
CA LYS A 69 -58.53 -116.98 161.97
C LYS A 69 -59.23 -116.09 160.95
N ARG A 70 -60.36 -115.46 161.30
CA ARG A 70 -61.00 -114.43 160.46
C ARG A 70 -60.09 -113.22 160.28
N LEU A 71 -59.48 -112.70 161.35
CA LEU A 71 -58.61 -111.52 161.30
C LEU A 71 -57.39 -111.76 160.40
N ASN A 72 -56.62 -112.83 160.63
CA ASN A 72 -55.45 -113.16 159.79
C ASN A 72 -55.83 -113.36 158.31
N LYS A 73 -57.03 -113.90 158.02
CA LYS A 73 -57.51 -114.05 156.64
C LYS A 73 -57.87 -112.69 156.01
N ILE A 74 -58.45 -111.77 156.79
CA ILE A 74 -58.74 -110.39 156.37
C ILE A 74 -57.45 -109.60 156.13
N GLU A 75 -56.44 -109.72 157.00
CA GLU A 75 -55.12 -109.12 156.79
C GLU A 75 -54.41 -109.69 155.56
N SER A 76 -54.50 -111.01 155.34
CA SER A 76 -53.97 -111.66 154.13
C SER A 76 -54.68 -111.16 152.85
N GLU A 77 -56.00 -111.01 152.89
CA GLU A 77 -56.81 -110.42 151.82
C GLU A 77 -56.43 -108.95 151.55
N PHE A 78 -56.23 -108.14 152.59
CA PHE A 78 -55.81 -106.74 152.43
C PHE A 78 -54.38 -106.61 151.92
N THR A 79 -53.44 -107.40 152.45
CA THR A 79 -52.05 -107.45 151.98
C THR A 79 -52.00 -107.80 150.49
N ARG A 80 -52.75 -108.83 150.07
CA ARG A 80 -52.84 -109.25 148.67
C ARG A 80 -53.51 -108.20 147.76
N LYS A 81 -54.47 -107.43 148.29
CA LYS A 81 -55.10 -106.31 147.55
C LYS A 81 -54.18 -105.10 147.45
N LEU A 82 -53.38 -104.82 148.48
CA LEU A 82 -52.32 -103.81 148.44
C LEU A 82 -51.23 -104.18 147.44
N GLU A 83 -50.71 -105.41 147.50
CA GLU A 83 -49.72 -105.94 146.57
C GLU A 83 -50.24 -105.93 145.13
N TYR A 84 -51.48 -106.36 144.89
CA TYR A 84 -52.12 -106.27 143.57
C TYR A 84 -52.26 -104.82 143.09
N LYS A 85 -52.66 -103.88 143.96
CA LYS A 85 -52.71 -102.46 143.60
C LYS A 85 -51.33 -101.85 143.38
N GLU A 86 -50.31 -102.28 144.11
CA GLU A 86 -48.94 -101.84 143.89
C GLU A 86 -48.41 -102.34 142.54
N ILE A 87 -48.73 -103.58 142.15
CA ILE A 87 -48.44 -104.12 140.81
C ILE A 87 -49.20 -103.30 139.74
N GLU A 88 -50.50 -103.08 139.90
CA GLU A 88 -51.33 -102.30 138.97
C GLU A 88 -50.80 -100.86 138.79
N TRP A 89 -50.41 -100.19 139.87
CA TRP A 89 -49.81 -98.85 139.83
C TRP A 89 -48.42 -98.87 139.19
N ARG A 90 -47.60 -99.89 139.49
CA ARG A 90 -46.27 -100.09 138.91
C ARG A 90 -46.34 -100.40 137.41
N GLU A 91 -47.38 -101.08 136.94
CA GLU A 91 -47.66 -101.31 135.53
C GLU A 91 -48.19 -100.04 134.85
N LEU A 92 -49.11 -99.31 135.49
CA LEU A 92 -49.62 -98.03 134.99
C LEU A 92 -48.49 -96.99 134.84
N ILE A 93 -47.56 -96.91 135.80
CA ILE A 93 -46.37 -96.06 135.71
C ILE A 93 -45.52 -96.48 134.51
N LYS A 94 -45.15 -97.77 134.39
CA LYS A 94 -44.40 -98.28 133.22
C LYS A 94 -45.09 -97.99 131.88
N GLU A 95 -46.42 -97.99 131.83
CA GLU A 95 -47.16 -97.66 130.60
C GLU A 95 -47.17 -96.15 130.32
N LYS A 96 -47.26 -95.31 131.37
CA LYS A 96 -47.10 -93.85 131.26
C LYS A 96 -45.69 -93.47 130.82
N ASP A 97 -44.66 -94.11 131.37
CA ASP A 97 -43.26 -93.90 130.99
C ASP A 97 -43.01 -94.30 129.53
N LYS A 98 -43.52 -95.46 129.09
CA LYS A 98 -43.49 -95.87 127.67
C LYS A 98 -44.19 -94.85 126.77
N LYS A 99 -45.36 -94.35 127.17
CA LYS A 99 -46.11 -93.34 126.40
C LYS A 99 -45.35 -92.00 126.35
N LEU A 100 -44.69 -91.60 127.44
CA LEU A 100 -43.85 -90.41 127.49
C LEU A 100 -42.60 -90.56 126.61
N GLN A 101 -41.94 -91.72 126.63
CA GLN A 101 -40.80 -92.02 125.77
C GLN A 101 -41.17 -92.02 124.27
N VAL A 102 -42.36 -92.52 123.91
CA VAL A 102 -42.88 -92.44 122.53
C VAL A 102 -43.13 -90.98 122.14
N LEU A 103 -43.83 -90.20 122.98
CA LEU A 103 -44.11 -88.78 122.71
C LEU A 103 -42.84 -87.92 122.64
N GLU A 104 -41.82 -88.23 123.44
CA GLU A 104 -40.53 -87.54 123.40
C GLU A 104 -39.75 -87.88 122.12
N LYS A 105 -39.78 -89.15 121.68
CA LYS A 105 -39.23 -89.54 120.38
C LYS A 105 -39.99 -88.89 119.22
N GLU A 106 -41.31 -88.84 119.26
CA GLU A 106 -42.14 -88.17 118.25
C GLU A 106 -41.88 -86.67 118.19
N LYS A 107 -41.69 -86.01 119.35
CA LYS A 107 -41.23 -84.62 119.44
C LYS A 107 -39.85 -84.42 118.78
N ASP A 108 -38.89 -85.29 119.07
CA ASP A 108 -37.53 -85.15 118.53
C ASP A 108 -37.46 -85.46 117.03
N ASP A 109 -38.22 -86.46 116.55
CA ASP A 109 -38.31 -86.78 115.12
C ASP A 109 -39.09 -85.70 114.35
N THR A 110 -40.10 -85.06 114.95
CA THR A 110 -40.76 -83.89 114.36
C THR A 110 -39.89 -82.63 114.39
N GLN A 111 -39.04 -82.43 115.42
CA GLN A 111 -38.05 -81.35 115.41
C GLN A 111 -37.04 -81.51 114.25
N LYS A 112 -36.48 -82.71 114.05
CA LYS A 112 -35.57 -83.00 112.92
C LYS A 112 -36.23 -82.76 111.57
N LEU A 113 -37.51 -83.12 111.43
CA LEU A 113 -38.28 -82.86 110.22
C LEU A 113 -38.48 -81.35 109.99
N VAL A 114 -38.80 -80.58 111.04
CA VAL A 114 -38.91 -79.11 110.98
C VAL A 114 -37.58 -78.44 110.62
N GLU A 115 -36.45 -78.96 111.12
CA GLU A 115 -35.11 -78.46 110.76
C GLU A 115 -34.76 -78.77 109.30
N THR A 116 -35.02 -80.00 108.84
CA THR A 116 -34.85 -80.41 107.43
C THR A 116 -35.72 -79.56 106.48
N LEU A 117 -36.96 -79.28 106.87
CA LEU A 117 -37.87 -78.43 106.10
C LEU A 117 -37.43 -76.96 106.08
N LYS A 118 -36.86 -76.43 107.18
CA LYS A 118 -36.26 -75.07 107.20
C LYS A 118 -35.05 -74.95 106.29
N GLU A 119 -34.17 -75.96 106.27
CA GLU A 119 -33.03 -75.98 105.36
C GLU A 119 -33.48 -76.09 103.89
N SER A 120 -34.45 -76.96 103.59
CA SER A 120 -35.05 -77.05 102.25
C SER A 120 -35.73 -75.75 101.81
N LEU A 121 -36.45 -75.07 102.71
CA LEU A 121 -37.06 -73.75 102.45
C LEU A 121 -35.98 -72.70 102.14
N LYS A 122 -34.95 -72.59 102.99
CA LYS A 122 -33.83 -71.67 102.76
C LYS A 122 -33.13 -71.95 101.43
N ASN A 123 -32.90 -73.21 101.08
CA ASN A 123 -32.30 -73.58 99.80
C ASN A 123 -33.20 -73.20 98.61
N ALA A 124 -34.53 -73.25 98.75
CA ALA A 124 -35.47 -72.75 97.74
C ALA A 124 -35.46 -71.21 97.65
N GLU A 125 -35.35 -70.49 98.76
CA GLU A 125 -35.20 -69.03 98.81
C GLU A 125 -33.85 -68.58 98.18
N ASP A 126 -32.76 -69.26 98.51
CA ASP A 126 -31.42 -69.09 97.93
C ASP A 126 -31.37 -69.46 96.43
N PHE A 127 -32.32 -70.26 95.92
CA PHE A 127 -32.46 -70.54 94.48
C PHE A 127 -33.35 -69.49 93.78
N ASN A 128 -34.44 -69.07 94.42
CA ASN A 128 -35.35 -68.05 93.88
C ASN A 128 -34.67 -66.67 93.75
N THR A 129 -33.85 -66.28 94.74
CA THR A 129 -33.02 -65.07 94.67
C THR A 129 -32.02 -65.12 93.52
N LYS A 130 -31.38 -66.27 93.27
CA LYS A 130 -30.51 -66.47 92.09
C LYS A 130 -31.29 -66.36 90.78
N ILE A 131 -32.51 -66.91 90.68
CA ILE A 131 -33.38 -66.74 89.50
C ILE A 131 -33.70 -65.27 89.25
N LEU A 132 -34.04 -64.50 90.29
CA LEU A 132 -34.33 -63.07 90.16
C LEU A 132 -33.11 -62.28 89.69
N LEU A 133 -31.93 -62.53 90.28
CA LEU A 133 -30.68 -61.91 89.84
C LEU A 133 -30.30 -62.28 88.40
N HIS A 134 -30.54 -63.53 87.98
CA HIS A 134 -30.32 -63.95 86.58
C HIS A 134 -31.29 -63.26 85.61
N LYS A 135 -32.55 -63.02 86.00
CA LYS A 135 -33.51 -62.23 85.20
C LYS A 135 -33.08 -60.78 85.07
N GLU A 136 -32.73 -60.13 86.18
CA GLU A 136 -32.26 -58.74 86.17
C GLU A 136 -31.01 -58.58 85.30
N ASN A 137 -30.02 -59.46 85.44
CA ASN A 137 -28.82 -59.46 84.59
C ASN A 137 -29.14 -59.69 83.11
N ASN A 138 -30.15 -60.49 82.78
CA ASN A 138 -30.60 -60.72 81.40
C ASN A 138 -31.32 -59.49 80.83
N GLU A 139 -32.23 -58.87 81.60
CA GLU A 139 -32.92 -57.63 81.22
C GLU A 139 -31.92 -56.47 81.02
N GLN A 140 -30.90 -56.37 81.87
CA GLN A 140 -29.78 -55.44 81.69
C GLN A 140 -29.01 -55.74 80.39
N LEU A 141 -28.66 -57.00 80.12
CA LEU A 141 -27.96 -57.41 78.90
C LEU A 141 -28.77 -57.11 77.63
N GLU A 142 -30.07 -57.40 77.62
CA GLU A 142 -30.98 -57.08 76.53
C GLU A 142 -31.10 -55.56 76.31
N SER A 143 -31.16 -54.77 77.40
CA SER A 143 -31.20 -53.31 77.29
C SER A 143 -29.93 -52.72 76.65
N LEU A 144 -28.76 -53.26 77.01
CA LEU A 144 -27.47 -52.89 76.41
C LEU A 144 -27.39 -53.35 74.94
N GLN A 145 -27.87 -54.55 74.63
CA GLN A 145 -27.94 -55.05 73.24
C GLN A 145 -28.84 -54.16 72.37
N ILE A 146 -30.01 -53.74 72.87
CA ILE A 146 -30.90 -52.80 72.18
C ILE A 146 -30.21 -51.44 71.99
N GLN A 147 -29.48 -50.95 72.98
CA GLN A 147 -28.73 -49.69 72.88
C GLN A 147 -27.61 -49.74 71.83
N GLU A 148 -26.80 -50.80 71.81
CA GLU A 148 -25.73 -50.97 70.81
C GLU A 148 -26.29 -51.23 69.42
N MET A 149 -27.35 -52.04 69.27
CA MET A 149 -28.03 -52.22 67.97
C MET A 149 -28.61 -50.91 67.45
N SER A 150 -29.11 -50.02 68.32
CA SER A 150 -29.55 -48.67 67.95
C SER A 150 -28.38 -47.79 67.46
N LYS A 151 -27.25 -47.80 68.18
CA LYS A 151 -26.01 -47.10 67.75
C LYS A 151 -25.51 -47.59 66.40
N VAL A 152 -25.42 -48.91 66.20
CA VAL A 152 -25.00 -49.53 64.93
C VAL A 152 -25.96 -49.16 63.81
N LYS A 153 -27.29 -49.23 64.03
CA LYS A 153 -28.29 -48.84 63.03
C LYS A 153 -28.16 -47.38 62.61
N ASN A 154 -27.92 -46.47 63.55
CA ASN A 154 -27.71 -45.05 63.26
C ASN A 154 -26.41 -44.81 62.49
N LEU A 155 -25.32 -45.53 62.82
CA LEU A 155 -24.06 -45.48 62.08
C LEU A 155 -24.21 -46.00 60.64
N VAL A 156 -24.92 -47.11 60.43
CA VAL A 156 -25.21 -47.64 59.09
C VAL A 156 -26.01 -46.63 58.26
N LEU A 157 -27.09 -46.07 58.82
CA LEU A 157 -27.92 -45.07 58.13
C LEU A 157 -27.12 -43.83 57.70
N LEU A 158 -26.20 -43.35 58.54
CA LEU A 158 -25.29 -42.25 58.20
C LEU A 158 -24.30 -42.61 57.08
N ARG A 159 -23.83 -43.86 57.02
CA ARG A 159 -22.96 -44.32 55.92
C ARG A 159 -23.73 -44.54 54.62
N ASP A 160 -24.96 -45.04 54.68
CA ASP A 160 -25.83 -45.16 53.50
C ASP A 160 -26.14 -43.78 52.91
N GLN A 161 -26.40 -42.77 53.74
CA GLN A 161 -26.54 -41.38 53.32
C GLN A 161 -25.24 -40.83 52.71
N GLU A 162 -24.10 -41.00 53.37
CA GLU A 162 -22.78 -40.56 52.88
C GLU A 162 -22.43 -41.21 51.51
N ILE A 163 -22.79 -42.48 51.31
CA ILE A 163 -22.61 -43.20 50.05
C ILE A 163 -23.56 -42.66 48.97
N ALA A 164 -24.82 -42.37 49.30
CA ALA A 164 -25.77 -41.78 48.37
C ALA A 164 -25.33 -40.37 47.91
N GLU A 165 -24.92 -39.51 48.83
CA GLU A 165 -24.39 -38.18 48.55
C GLU A 165 -23.14 -38.25 47.65
N LYS A 166 -22.15 -39.09 48.00
CA LYS A 166 -20.96 -39.32 47.15
C LYS A 166 -21.30 -39.88 45.77
N SER A 167 -22.31 -40.76 45.67
CA SER A 167 -22.79 -41.30 44.40
C SER A 167 -23.38 -40.21 43.50
N THR A 168 -24.17 -39.29 44.06
CA THR A 168 -24.69 -38.13 43.32
C THR A 168 -23.58 -37.18 42.88
N ALA A 169 -22.66 -36.82 43.78
CA ALA A 169 -21.52 -35.96 43.45
C ALA A 169 -20.60 -36.57 42.37
N LEU A 170 -20.36 -37.89 42.42
CA LEU A 170 -19.60 -38.62 41.40
C LEU A 170 -20.33 -38.62 40.05
N LYS A 171 -21.66 -38.75 40.04
CA LYS A 171 -22.47 -38.69 38.81
C LYS A 171 -22.37 -37.29 38.17
N ASP A 172 -22.51 -36.23 38.96
CA ASP A 172 -22.42 -34.86 38.46
C ASP A 172 -21.00 -34.49 38.00
N ALA A 173 -19.96 -34.96 38.70
CA ALA A 173 -18.58 -34.82 38.27
C ALA A 173 -18.32 -35.53 36.92
N ASN A 174 -18.86 -36.74 36.71
CA ASN A 174 -18.77 -37.43 35.43
C ASN A 174 -19.50 -36.67 34.30
N VAL A 175 -20.67 -36.08 34.57
CA VAL A 175 -21.37 -35.22 33.59
C VAL A 175 -20.55 -33.97 33.24
N GLN A 176 -19.83 -33.38 34.20
CA GLN A 176 -18.92 -32.26 33.94
C GLN A 176 -17.69 -32.69 33.13
N LEU A 177 -17.06 -33.82 33.47
CA LEU A 177 -15.95 -34.39 32.71
C LEU A 177 -16.35 -34.69 31.25
N GLU A 178 -17.55 -35.20 31.02
CA GLU A 178 -18.02 -35.51 29.67
C GLU A 178 -18.32 -34.23 28.87
N LYS A 179 -18.85 -33.17 29.50
CA LYS A 179 -18.94 -31.84 28.86
C LYS A 179 -17.56 -31.31 28.46
N LEU A 180 -16.56 -31.41 29.35
CA LEU A 180 -15.19 -30.96 29.08
C LEU A 180 -14.51 -31.80 27.98
N ARG A 181 -14.73 -33.12 27.93
CA ARG A 181 -14.25 -33.98 26.83
C ARG A 181 -14.81 -33.56 25.48
N ASN A 182 -16.13 -33.30 25.41
CA ASN A 182 -16.78 -32.84 24.19
C ASN A 182 -16.28 -31.45 23.77
N GLU A 183 -16.03 -30.55 24.72
CA GLU A 183 -15.44 -29.23 24.44
C GLU A 183 -13.99 -29.33 23.96
N VAL A 184 -13.15 -30.18 24.55
CA VAL A 184 -11.79 -30.45 24.05
C VAL A 184 -11.81 -31.07 22.65
N ALA A 185 -12.75 -31.98 22.36
CA ALA A 185 -12.93 -32.53 21.01
C ALA A 185 -13.41 -31.47 20.01
N ARG A 186 -14.26 -30.53 20.43
CA ARG A 186 -14.72 -29.39 19.63
C ARG A 186 -13.56 -28.43 19.32
N LEU A 187 -12.74 -28.10 20.33
CA LEU A 187 -11.58 -27.22 20.19
C LEU A 187 -10.50 -27.83 19.29
N ARG A 188 -10.19 -29.13 19.41
CA ARG A 188 -9.24 -29.81 18.52
C ARG A 188 -9.65 -29.78 17.05
N ARG A 189 -10.95 -29.90 16.74
CA ARG A 189 -11.45 -29.72 15.37
C ARG A 189 -11.32 -28.28 14.88
N GLN A 190 -11.43 -27.29 15.77
CA GLN A 190 -11.16 -25.90 15.39
C GLN A 190 -9.67 -25.65 15.16
N GLU A 191 -8.80 -26.18 16.01
CA GLU A 191 -7.34 -26.16 15.86
C GLU A 191 -6.90 -26.80 14.53
N GLU A 192 -7.45 -27.97 14.19
CA GLU A 192 -7.29 -28.63 12.90
C GLU A 192 -7.72 -27.71 11.73
N THR A 193 -8.93 -27.15 11.75
CA THR A 193 -9.37 -26.21 10.70
C THR A 193 -8.59 -24.90 10.65
N LEU A 194 -7.95 -24.47 11.74
CA LEU A 194 -7.11 -23.28 11.77
C LEU A 194 -5.73 -23.55 11.17
N SER A 195 -5.13 -24.71 11.43
CA SER A 195 -3.93 -25.18 10.70
C SER A 195 -4.24 -25.29 9.21
N ASP A 196 -5.37 -25.91 8.88
CA ASP A 196 -5.84 -26.11 7.50
C ASP A 196 -6.07 -24.77 6.74
N VAL A 197 -6.36 -23.68 7.46
CA VAL A 197 -6.45 -22.32 6.89
C VAL A 197 -5.09 -21.61 6.89
N GLN A 198 -4.25 -21.82 7.90
CA GLN A 198 -2.89 -21.29 7.96
C GLN A 198 -2.05 -21.81 6.79
N ASP A 199 -2.02 -23.12 6.57
CA ASP A 199 -1.25 -23.76 5.50
C ASP A 199 -1.66 -23.22 4.13
N LYS A 200 -2.97 -23.15 3.85
CA LYS A 200 -3.52 -22.57 2.60
C LYS A 200 -3.20 -21.07 2.45
N SER A 201 -3.07 -20.34 3.56
CA SER A 201 -2.66 -18.93 3.53
C SER A 201 -1.15 -18.78 3.28
N GLU A 202 -0.33 -19.70 3.79
CA GLU A 202 1.12 -19.72 3.57
C GLU A 202 1.46 -20.14 2.12
N ASP A 203 0.76 -21.14 1.56
CA ASP A 203 0.79 -21.47 0.13
C ASP A 203 0.46 -20.26 -0.74
N SER A 204 -0.59 -19.50 -0.39
CA SER A 204 -1.01 -18.30 -1.13
C SER A 204 0.01 -17.15 -1.02
N LEU A 205 0.61 -16.96 0.16
CA LEU A 205 1.69 -16.02 0.39
C LEU A 205 2.98 -16.43 -0.35
N GLN A 206 3.29 -17.72 -0.44
CA GLN A 206 4.43 -18.24 -1.19
C GLN A 206 4.24 -18.09 -2.71
N ALA A 207 3.04 -18.35 -3.22
CA ALA A 207 2.69 -18.12 -4.61
C ALA A 207 2.80 -16.63 -4.98
N THR A 208 2.12 -15.74 -4.24
CA THR A 208 2.18 -14.29 -4.49
C THR A 208 3.57 -13.69 -4.31
N ARG A 209 4.39 -14.23 -3.39
CA ARG A 209 5.81 -13.86 -3.25
C ARG A 209 6.64 -14.27 -4.47
N LYS A 210 6.39 -15.46 -5.04
CA LYS A 210 7.06 -15.93 -6.25
C LYS A 210 6.66 -15.10 -7.48
N ASP A 211 5.38 -14.75 -7.60
CA ASP A 211 4.87 -13.90 -8.69
C ASP A 211 5.39 -12.45 -8.58
N LEU A 212 5.58 -11.95 -7.36
CA LEU A 212 6.26 -10.67 -7.12
C LEU A 212 7.74 -10.73 -7.51
N GLU A 213 8.43 -11.84 -7.25
CA GLU A 213 9.84 -12.03 -7.62
C GLU A 213 10.02 -12.14 -9.15
N THR A 214 9.16 -12.88 -9.86
CA THR A 214 9.20 -12.92 -11.33
C THR A 214 8.90 -11.56 -11.94
N ALA A 215 7.85 -10.88 -11.50
CA ALA A 215 7.52 -9.52 -11.96
C ALA A 215 8.64 -8.50 -11.67
N GLN A 216 9.34 -8.63 -10.53
CA GLN A 216 10.50 -7.80 -10.21
C GLN A 216 11.67 -8.06 -11.17
N ASN A 217 11.94 -9.32 -11.51
CA ASN A 217 13.01 -9.71 -12.44
C ASN A 217 12.69 -9.24 -13.88
N GLU A 218 11.45 -9.43 -14.35
CA GLU A 218 10.99 -8.88 -15.64
C GLU A 218 11.12 -7.36 -15.70
N ARG A 219 10.80 -6.65 -14.60
CA ARG A 219 10.99 -5.20 -14.51
C ARG A 219 12.47 -4.82 -14.61
N GLN A 220 13.38 -5.58 -14.00
CA GLN A 220 14.82 -5.34 -14.11
C GLN A 220 15.33 -5.55 -15.54
N GLU A 221 14.92 -6.60 -16.24
CA GLU A 221 15.32 -6.79 -17.65
C GLU A 221 14.78 -5.67 -18.53
N ARG A 222 13.50 -5.30 -18.41
CA ARG A 222 12.95 -4.16 -19.19
C ARG A 222 13.58 -2.81 -18.82
N GLU A 223 14.11 -2.65 -17.60
CA GLU A 223 14.91 -1.49 -17.21
C GLU A 223 16.30 -1.50 -17.88
N LYS A 224 16.93 -2.67 -18.07
CA LYS A 224 18.18 -2.80 -18.85
C LYS A 224 17.94 -2.53 -20.33
N GLU A 225 16.90 -3.12 -20.93
CA GLU A 225 16.46 -2.86 -22.31
C GLU A 225 16.23 -1.37 -22.53
N TYR A 226 15.47 -0.71 -21.65
CA TYR A 226 15.22 0.73 -21.72
C TYR A 226 16.52 1.55 -21.66
N LYS A 227 17.45 1.21 -20.76
CA LYS A 227 18.76 1.87 -20.66
C LYS A 227 19.61 1.67 -21.92
N GLN A 228 19.55 0.50 -22.55
CA GLN A 228 20.26 0.21 -23.80
C GLN A 228 19.64 0.94 -25.00
N LEU A 229 18.31 0.92 -25.11
CA LEU A 229 17.57 1.63 -26.16
C LEU A 229 17.75 3.15 -26.04
N LYS A 230 17.78 3.70 -24.81
CA LYS A 230 18.08 5.10 -24.53
C LYS A 230 19.50 5.49 -24.96
N LYS A 231 20.52 4.69 -24.66
CA LYS A 231 21.90 4.91 -25.16
C LYS A 231 21.95 4.92 -26.70
N SER A 232 21.27 3.98 -27.35
CA SER A 232 21.17 3.92 -28.81
C SER A 232 20.53 5.19 -29.38
N LEU A 233 19.37 5.59 -28.87
CA LEU A 233 18.66 6.81 -29.25
C LEU A 233 19.51 8.07 -29.06
N ASP A 234 20.29 8.16 -27.99
CA ASP A 234 21.17 9.32 -27.74
C ASP A 234 22.37 9.35 -28.70
N SER A 235 22.90 8.19 -29.10
CA SER A 235 23.92 8.11 -30.15
C SER A 235 23.37 8.47 -31.54
N GLU A 236 22.15 8.03 -31.87
CA GLU A 236 21.43 8.43 -33.09
C GLU A 236 21.14 9.93 -33.11
N ASN A 237 20.68 10.52 -32.00
CA ASN A 237 20.49 11.97 -31.90
C ASN A 237 21.80 12.74 -32.11
N SER A 238 22.92 12.24 -31.55
CA SER A 238 24.25 12.84 -31.78
C SER A 238 24.67 12.76 -33.25
N ALA A 239 24.46 11.62 -33.91
CA ALA A 239 24.76 11.44 -35.33
C ALA A 239 23.88 12.35 -36.22
N ASN A 240 22.58 12.43 -35.94
CA ASN A 240 21.65 13.29 -36.65
C ASN A 240 21.98 14.79 -36.49
N ASN A 241 22.46 15.22 -35.31
CA ASN A 241 22.94 16.59 -35.12
C ASN A 241 24.20 16.86 -35.96
N SER A 242 25.21 15.97 -35.93
CA SER A 242 26.41 16.11 -36.76
C SER A 242 26.09 16.13 -38.26
N LEU A 243 25.11 15.32 -38.71
CA LEU A 243 24.63 15.33 -40.09
C LEU A 243 23.91 16.64 -40.45
N ARG A 244 23.12 17.21 -39.53
CA ARG A 244 22.48 18.53 -39.73
C ARG A 244 23.49 19.66 -39.84
N GLU A 245 24.55 19.65 -39.01
CA GLU A 245 25.65 20.61 -39.10
C GLU A 245 26.41 20.48 -40.42
N ALA A 246 26.68 19.26 -40.88
CA ALA A 246 27.29 18.99 -42.17
C ALA A 246 26.41 19.46 -43.36
N VAL A 247 25.10 19.22 -43.30
CA VAL A 247 24.14 19.71 -44.31
C VAL A 247 24.10 21.23 -44.32
N ALA A 248 23.96 21.89 -43.16
CA ALA A 248 23.93 23.35 -43.09
C ALA A 248 25.24 23.99 -43.62
N LYS A 249 26.39 23.34 -43.40
CA LYS A 249 27.66 23.75 -44.03
C LYS A 249 27.63 23.59 -45.55
N LEU A 250 27.18 22.44 -46.07
CA LEU A 250 27.09 22.19 -47.51
C LEU A 250 26.09 23.13 -48.20
N GLU A 251 24.99 23.50 -47.53
CA GLU A 251 24.04 24.50 -48.02
C GLU A 251 24.66 25.90 -48.11
N LYS A 252 25.46 26.30 -47.11
CA LYS A 252 26.24 27.55 -47.13
C LYS A 252 27.30 27.53 -48.25
N ASP A 253 28.11 26.48 -48.32
CA ASP A 253 29.17 26.33 -49.33
C ASP A 253 28.57 26.34 -50.75
N LEU A 254 27.39 25.71 -50.95
CA LEU A 254 26.63 25.74 -52.21
C LEU A 254 26.02 27.12 -52.51
N ALA A 255 25.61 27.89 -51.50
CA ALA A 255 25.11 29.25 -51.68
C ALA A 255 26.23 30.22 -52.08
N GLU A 256 27.41 30.09 -51.46
CA GLU A 256 28.62 30.82 -51.82
C GLU A 256 29.08 30.47 -53.24
N GLU A 257 29.09 29.20 -53.62
CA GLU A 257 29.48 28.81 -54.98
C GLU A 257 28.45 29.25 -56.05
N LYS A 258 27.15 29.27 -55.73
CA LYS A 258 26.14 29.88 -56.61
C LYS A 258 26.37 31.40 -56.77
N ALA A 259 26.79 32.10 -55.72
CA ALA A 259 27.12 33.52 -55.80
C ALA A 259 28.41 33.77 -56.62
N ASN A 260 29.44 32.93 -56.44
CA ASN A 260 30.66 32.93 -57.24
C ASN A 260 30.35 32.70 -58.72
N SER A 261 29.62 31.63 -59.04
CA SER A 261 29.21 31.27 -60.39
C SER A 261 28.42 32.40 -61.08
N LEU A 262 27.47 33.03 -60.37
CA LEU A 262 26.74 34.20 -60.87
C LEU A 262 27.67 35.42 -61.11
N ASN A 263 28.68 35.62 -60.27
CA ASN A 263 29.65 36.70 -60.43
C ASN A 263 30.62 36.45 -61.61
N VAL A 264 31.06 35.21 -61.80
CA VAL A 264 31.82 34.76 -62.98
C VAL A 264 30.96 34.93 -64.24
N GLN A 265 29.68 34.56 -64.22
CA GLN A 265 28.76 34.73 -65.34
C GLN A 265 28.57 36.21 -65.70
N LYS A 266 28.37 37.10 -64.70
CA LYS A 266 28.31 38.56 -64.91
C LYS A 266 29.61 39.14 -65.46
N THR A 267 30.75 38.63 -65.02
CA THR A 267 32.06 39.05 -65.51
C THR A 267 32.28 38.58 -66.94
N LEU A 268 31.88 37.34 -67.27
CA LEU A 268 31.96 36.77 -68.61
C LEU A 268 31.04 37.50 -69.60
N THR A 269 29.80 37.84 -69.22
CA THR A 269 28.91 38.63 -70.09
C THR A 269 29.42 40.05 -70.29
N ARG A 270 29.97 40.71 -69.24
CA ARG A 270 30.66 42.00 -69.37
C ARG A 270 31.81 41.91 -70.36
N VAL A 271 32.77 41.02 -70.14
CA VAL A 271 33.95 40.85 -71.02
C VAL A 271 33.57 40.44 -72.44
N THR A 272 32.50 39.64 -72.61
CA THR A 272 31.97 39.29 -73.94
C THR A 272 31.34 40.51 -74.64
N SER A 273 30.60 41.36 -73.91
CA SER A 273 30.06 42.60 -74.46
C SER A 273 31.17 43.59 -74.83
N GLU A 274 32.19 43.74 -73.98
CA GLU A 274 33.37 44.58 -74.23
C GLU A 274 34.12 44.08 -75.48
N LYS A 275 34.43 42.78 -75.55
CA LYS A 275 34.99 42.11 -76.75
C LYS A 275 34.15 42.38 -78.00
N ASN A 276 32.82 42.27 -77.91
CA ASN A 276 31.97 42.52 -79.07
C ASN A 276 32.02 44.00 -79.50
N THR A 277 32.06 44.97 -78.56
CA THR A 277 32.26 46.38 -78.93
C THR A 277 33.65 46.67 -79.50
N THR A 278 34.70 45.96 -79.07
CA THR A 278 36.04 46.12 -79.67
C THR A 278 36.14 45.44 -81.04
N LEU A 279 35.44 44.32 -81.26
CA LEU A 279 35.32 43.70 -82.58
C LEU A 279 34.55 44.59 -83.57
N VAL A 280 33.44 45.20 -83.13
CA VAL A 280 32.69 46.19 -83.95
C VAL A 280 33.59 47.39 -84.28
N ARG A 281 34.26 48.01 -83.28
CA ARG A 281 35.22 49.09 -83.55
C ARG A 281 36.36 48.68 -84.46
N ASN A 282 36.87 47.45 -84.37
CA ASN A 282 37.95 46.98 -85.23
C ASN A 282 37.45 46.77 -86.68
N ALA A 283 36.19 46.34 -86.86
CA ALA A 283 35.55 46.30 -88.18
C ALA A 283 35.32 47.71 -88.75
N GLU A 284 34.84 48.66 -87.94
CA GLU A 284 34.69 50.09 -88.30
C GLU A 284 36.03 50.71 -88.73
N ILE A 285 37.09 50.50 -87.94
CA ILE A 285 38.46 50.97 -88.24
C ILE A 285 39.01 50.30 -89.51
N SER A 286 38.78 49.00 -89.69
CA SER A 286 39.20 48.27 -90.90
C SER A 286 38.49 48.81 -92.15
N GLN A 287 37.20 49.12 -92.04
CA GLN A 287 36.41 49.72 -93.13
C GLN A 287 36.87 51.15 -93.44
N GLN A 288 37.13 51.98 -92.41
CA GLN A 288 37.70 53.31 -92.58
C GLN A 288 39.11 53.25 -93.23
N MET A 289 39.94 52.28 -92.84
CA MET A 289 41.27 52.10 -93.40
C MET A 289 41.23 51.71 -94.89
N GLU A 290 40.33 50.80 -95.31
CA GLU A 290 40.21 50.44 -96.73
C GLU A 290 39.61 51.59 -97.57
N LEU A 291 38.69 52.39 -97.00
CA LEU A 291 38.20 53.63 -97.62
C LEU A 291 39.33 54.65 -97.83
N VAL A 292 40.10 54.99 -96.79
CA VAL A 292 41.26 55.88 -96.89
C VAL A 292 42.29 55.35 -97.90
N LYS A 293 42.49 54.03 -97.95
CA LYS A 293 43.37 53.36 -98.92
C LYS A 293 42.79 53.31 -100.34
N GLN A 294 41.48 53.45 -100.52
CA GLN A 294 40.85 53.67 -101.83
C GLN A 294 41.05 55.12 -102.29
N ASP A 295 40.81 56.10 -101.41
CA ASP A 295 41.07 57.52 -101.70
C ASP A 295 42.55 57.80 -101.97
N MET A 296 43.47 57.17 -101.22
CA MET A 296 44.91 57.25 -101.47
C MET A 296 45.29 56.72 -102.86
N ARG A 297 44.73 55.58 -103.29
CA ARG A 297 44.91 55.05 -104.66
C ARG A 297 44.34 56.00 -105.72
N ARG A 298 43.23 56.69 -105.42
CA ARG A 298 42.64 57.70 -106.32
C ARG A 298 43.53 58.93 -106.46
N GLN A 299 44.04 59.45 -105.34
CA GLN A 299 45.03 60.54 -105.33
C GLN A 299 46.34 60.15 -106.01
N GLU A 300 46.79 58.90 -105.86
CA GLU A 300 47.95 58.37 -106.57
C GLU A 300 47.72 58.37 -108.10
N THR A 301 46.54 57.95 -108.58
CA THR A 301 46.20 58.08 -110.01
C THR A 301 46.13 59.53 -110.49
N GLU A 302 45.49 60.43 -109.74
CA GLU A 302 45.44 61.87 -110.05
C GLU A 302 46.84 62.50 -110.09
N THR A 303 47.72 62.11 -109.16
CA THR A 303 49.11 62.59 -109.07
C THR A 303 49.97 62.09 -110.22
N ASN A 304 49.74 60.85 -110.67
CA ASN A 304 50.40 60.27 -111.83
C ASN A 304 49.94 60.91 -113.16
N GLU A 305 48.65 61.23 -113.31
CA GLU A 305 48.14 61.99 -114.46
C GLU A 305 48.73 63.41 -114.52
N LEU A 306 48.86 64.08 -113.37
CA LEU A 306 49.49 65.40 -113.27
C LEU A 306 51.00 65.35 -113.59
N HIS A 307 51.72 64.33 -113.13
CA HIS A 307 53.11 64.09 -113.54
C HIS A 307 53.24 63.82 -115.04
N HIS A 308 52.31 63.07 -115.64
CA HIS A 308 52.30 62.83 -117.08
C HIS A 308 52.12 64.13 -117.86
N LYS A 309 51.18 65.00 -117.45
CA LYS A 309 50.98 66.34 -118.03
C LYS A 309 52.22 67.23 -117.91
N LEU A 310 52.87 67.26 -116.74
CA LEU A 310 54.13 67.97 -116.55
C LEU A 310 55.22 67.47 -117.52
N SER A 311 55.41 66.15 -117.62
CA SER A 311 56.42 65.57 -118.52
C SER A 311 56.12 65.77 -120.02
N VAL A 312 54.88 66.07 -120.41
CA VAL A 312 54.55 66.51 -121.78
C VAL A 312 54.94 67.97 -121.97
N LEU A 313 54.58 68.86 -121.04
CA LEU A 313 54.92 70.29 -121.09
C LEU A 313 56.44 70.54 -121.04
N GLU A 314 57.18 69.77 -120.25
CA GLU A 314 58.65 69.83 -120.21
C GLU A 314 59.28 69.49 -121.56
N LYS A 315 58.77 68.46 -122.26
CA LYS A 315 59.25 68.06 -123.60
C LYS A 315 58.88 69.09 -124.67
N GLU A 316 57.80 69.84 -124.49
CA GLU A 316 57.39 70.92 -125.38
C GLU A 316 58.24 72.18 -125.17
N ASN A 317 58.50 72.54 -123.90
CA ASN A 317 59.40 73.63 -123.52
C ASN A 317 60.85 73.38 -123.95
N ALA A 318 61.32 72.12 -123.90
CA ALA A 318 62.62 71.73 -124.44
C ALA A 318 62.77 72.05 -125.95
N LYS A 319 61.74 71.76 -126.76
CA LYS A 319 61.75 72.07 -128.21
C LYS A 319 61.84 73.57 -128.48
N LEU A 320 61.13 74.38 -127.70
CA LEU A 320 61.20 75.85 -127.81
C LEU A 320 62.64 76.36 -127.55
N LYS A 321 63.35 75.75 -126.59
CA LYS A 321 64.73 76.11 -126.25
C LYS A 321 65.73 75.81 -127.38
N ASP A 322 65.51 74.76 -128.17
CA ASP A 322 66.34 74.43 -129.33
C ASP A 322 66.14 75.42 -130.49
N VAL A 323 64.90 75.87 -130.73
CA VAL A 323 64.61 76.91 -131.75
C VAL A 323 65.37 78.20 -131.46
N VAL A 324 65.38 78.66 -130.20
CA VAL A 324 66.11 79.88 -129.78
C VAL A 324 67.62 79.75 -129.99
N GLN A 325 68.21 78.56 -129.79
CA GLN A 325 69.64 78.33 -130.07
C GLN A 325 69.99 78.41 -131.55
N VAL A 326 69.10 77.98 -132.45
CA VAL A 326 69.31 78.09 -133.91
C VAL A 326 69.29 79.55 -134.35
N GLU A 327 68.34 80.35 -133.83
CA GLU A 327 68.25 81.79 -134.12
C GLU A 327 69.52 82.55 -133.71
N GLN A 328 70.04 82.27 -132.51
CA GLN A 328 71.26 82.93 -132.00
C GLN A 328 72.50 82.63 -132.86
N ARG A 329 72.63 81.41 -133.38
CA ARG A 329 73.76 81.05 -134.28
C ARG A 329 73.71 81.82 -135.59
N LEU A 330 72.52 81.92 -136.21
CA LEU A 330 72.35 82.65 -137.47
C LEU A 330 72.70 84.13 -137.34
N LYS A 331 72.29 84.77 -136.23
CA LYS A 331 72.66 86.16 -135.91
C LYS A 331 74.18 86.36 -135.77
N HIS A 332 74.90 85.39 -135.21
CA HIS A 332 76.36 85.48 -135.07
C HIS A 332 77.07 85.43 -136.42
N THR A 333 76.71 84.48 -137.30
CA THR A 333 77.38 84.28 -138.60
C THR A 333 77.18 85.46 -139.56
N ILE A 334 76.07 86.20 -139.45
CA ILE A 334 75.83 87.41 -140.25
C ILE A 334 76.87 88.49 -139.88
N SER A 335 77.07 88.75 -138.59
CA SER A 335 78.05 89.74 -138.10
C SER A 335 79.48 89.44 -138.58
N GLU A 336 79.91 88.17 -138.55
CA GLU A 336 81.25 87.77 -139.00
C GLU A 336 81.48 88.00 -140.50
N LEU A 337 80.42 87.97 -141.32
CA LEU A 337 80.50 88.21 -142.76
C LEU A 337 80.49 89.72 -143.09
N GLU A 338 79.76 90.53 -142.33
CA GLU A 338 79.77 91.98 -142.45
C GLU A 338 81.15 92.57 -142.13
N ASP A 339 81.81 92.12 -141.05
CA ASP A 339 83.17 92.55 -140.67
C ASP A 339 84.21 92.19 -141.75
N GLN A 340 84.14 90.98 -142.31
CA GLN A 340 85.02 90.55 -143.41
C GLN A 340 84.86 91.43 -144.66
N ILE A 341 83.63 91.84 -144.99
CA ILE A 341 83.36 92.75 -146.12
C ILE A 341 83.94 94.15 -145.84
N ALA A 342 83.84 94.64 -144.60
CA ALA A 342 84.42 95.91 -144.20
C ALA A 342 85.96 95.93 -144.32
N GLU A 343 86.65 94.86 -143.89
CA GLU A 343 88.10 94.76 -143.98
C GLU A 343 88.62 94.63 -145.43
N LYS A 344 87.97 93.82 -146.27
CA LYS A 344 88.32 93.66 -147.69
C LYS A 344 88.26 95.02 -148.42
N ASN A 345 87.21 95.79 -148.17
CA ASN A 345 87.03 97.14 -148.70
C ASN A 345 88.13 98.13 -148.25
N LYS A 346 88.61 97.98 -147.01
CA LYS A 346 89.70 98.80 -146.44
C LYS A 346 91.03 98.55 -147.18
N ASN A 347 91.36 97.29 -147.44
CA ASN A 347 92.56 96.90 -148.20
C ASN A 347 92.53 97.39 -149.67
N ILE A 348 91.38 97.33 -150.34
CA ILE A 348 91.21 97.80 -151.73
C ILE A 348 91.56 99.29 -151.85
N LYS A 349 91.08 100.13 -150.93
CA LYS A 349 91.39 101.58 -150.91
C LYS A 349 92.89 101.84 -150.73
N THR A 350 93.57 101.11 -149.85
CA THR A 350 95.01 101.25 -149.61
C THR A 350 95.85 100.88 -150.82
N LEU A 351 95.47 99.81 -151.54
CA LEU A 351 96.15 99.39 -152.78
C LEU A 351 95.91 100.36 -153.95
N GLN A 352 94.70 100.90 -154.08
CA GLN A 352 94.37 101.93 -155.09
C GLN A 352 95.19 103.21 -154.87
N LEU A 353 95.37 103.66 -153.62
CA LEU A 353 96.18 104.84 -153.30
C LEU A 353 97.66 104.63 -153.68
N ARG A 354 98.23 103.47 -153.33
CA ARG A 354 99.63 103.13 -153.65
C ARG A 354 99.90 103.02 -155.15
N LEU A 355 98.90 102.59 -155.93
CA LEU A 355 98.95 102.60 -157.39
C LEU A 355 98.90 104.03 -157.97
N ALA A 356 98.24 104.99 -157.32
CA ALA A 356 98.11 106.35 -157.82
C ALA A 356 99.43 107.15 -157.77
N ASP A 357 100.24 106.99 -156.71
CA ASP A 357 101.51 107.73 -156.58
C ASP A 357 102.61 107.17 -157.48
N MET A 358 102.77 105.86 -157.62
CA MET A 358 103.72 105.28 -158.59
C MET A 358 103.36 105.68 -160.03
N LYS A 359 102.06 105.79 -160.29
CA LYS A 359 101.51 106.27 -161.55
C LYS A 359 101.75 107.78 -161.74
N LYS A 360 101.98 108.57 -160.70
CA LYS A 360 102.44 109.96 -160.83
C LYS A 360 103.94 110.06 -161.18
N THR A 361 104.74 109.06 -160.83
CA THR A 361 106.17 108.97 -161.15
C THR A 361 106.44 108.43 -162.56
N LEU A 362 105.60 107.53 -163.07
CA LEU A 362 105.72 106.97 -164.43
C LEU A 362 104.73 107.57 -165.44
N GLN A 363 103.80 108.45 -165.03
CA GLN A 363 103.06 109.33 -165.95
C GLN A 363 103.84 110.58 -166.38
N GLN A 364 105.15 110.41 -166.59
CA GLN A 364 105.68 110.94 -167.83
C GLN A 364 105.00 110.19 -169.05
N GLU A 365 104.23 109.06 -168.85
CA GLU A 365 103.37 108.23 -169.80
C GLU A 365 102.02 107.32 -169.26
N LEU A 366 100.66 107.69 -168.87
CA LEU A 366 99.18 106.95 -168.60
C LEU A 366 98.28 106.39 -167.24
N ARG A 367 96.81 106.30 -167.07
CA ARG A 367 95.65 106.52 -165.90
C ARG A 367 94.46 105.44 -165.25
N THR A 368 93.67 105.45 -164.00
CA THR A 368 92.44 104.53 -163.33
C THR A 368 91.74 104.55 -161.75
N PRO A 369 90.47 103.99 -161.25
CA PRO A 369 89.69 103.93 -159.81
C PRO A 369 88.41 102.91 -159.19
N GLY A 370 87.82 102.81 -157.85
CA GLY A 370 86.37 102.27 -157.26
C GLY A 370 85.90 101.51 -155.77
N ASN A 371 84.60 101.42 -155.09
CA ASN A 371 83.84 100.41 -154.00
C ASN A 371 82.56 100.66 -152.82
N PRO A 372 81.63 99.69 -152.21
CA PRO A 372 80.36 99.69 -151.14
C PRO A 372 79.88 98.47 -150.03
N ASN A 373 78.73 98.05 -149.19
CA ASN A 373 77.46 98.35 -148.18
C ASN A 373 76.62 97.04 -147.40
N TYR A 374 75.54 96.68 -146.44
CA TYR A 374 74.30 96.93 -145.36
C TYR A 374 73.70 95.63 -144.39
N HIS A 375 72.67 95.26 -143.39
CA HIS A 375 71.35 95.51 -142.41
C HIS A 375 70.73 94.28 -141.36
N SER A 376 69.69 93.94 -140.38
CA SER A 376 68.32 94.18 -139.47
C SER A 376 67.83 93.07 -138.23
N ASP A 377 66.75 92.72 -137.28
CA ASP A 377 65.30 92.93 -136.53
C ASP A 377 64.71 92.08 -135.11
N LEU A 378 63.39 92.03 -134.46
CA LEU A 378 62.81 91.55 -132.99
C LEU A 378 61.21 91.09 -132.45
N MET A 379 60.73 90.54 -131.17
CA MET A 379 59.26 90.09 -130.53
C MET A 379 58.76 89.75 -128.90
N ASP A 380 57.46 89.31 -128.37
CA ASP A 380 56.78 89.08 -126.85
C ASP A 380 55.41 88.09 -126.45
N LEU A 381 54.47 87.73 -125.36
CA LEU A 381 53.85 87.88 -123.84
C LEU A 381 52.68 86.80 -123.09
N ASN A 382 52.06 86.77 -121.76
CA ASN A 382 50.91 85.82 -121.04
C ASN A 382 50.05 85.93 -119.52
N SER A 383 49.08 85.05 -118.87
CA SER A 383 48.18 85.10 -117.46
C SER A 383 47.17 83.93 -116.68
N ALA A 384 46.44 83.98 -115.41
CA ALA A 384 45.52 82.90 -114.52
C ALA A 384 44.42 83.14 -113.18
N ALA A 385 43.65 82.16 -112.40
CA ALA A 385 42.52 82.26 -111.19
C ALA A 385 41.90 81.06 -110.08
N ILE A 386 40.89 81.16 -109.01
CA ILE A 386 40.34 80.18 -107.77
C ILE A 386 38.85 80.18 -106.86
N LEU A 387 38.40 79.33 -105.76
CA LEU A 387 37.00 79.19 -104.84
C LEU A 387 36.67 78.33 -103.37
N THR A 388 35.44 78.23 -102.56
CA THR A 388 35.05 77.62 -101.06
C THR A 388 33.53 77.19 -100.32
N PRO A 389 33.23 76.53 -99.03
CA PRO A 389 31.89 75.88 -98.28
C PRO A 389 31.40 75.80 -96.62
N THR A 390 30.25 75.15 -95.96
CA THR A 390 29.69 75.02 -94.38
C THR A 390 28.38 74.10 -93.72
N GLN A 391 27.96 73.81 -92.33
CA GLN A 391 26.73 72.96 -91.59
C GLN A 391 26.18 72.93 -89.92
N VAL A 392 25.08 72.19 -89.28
CA VAL A 392 24.34 72.12 -87.77
C VAL A 392 23.39 70.84 -87.12
N SER A 393 22.53 70.46 -85.96
CA SER A 393 21.86 70.69 -84.48
C SER A 393 20.89 69.54 -83.56
N THR A 394 20.26 69.59 -82.23
CA THR A 394 19.44 68.50 -81.24
C THR A 394 18.36 68.71 -79.89
N ARG A 395 17.69 67.73 -79.00
CA ARG A 395 16.63 67.84 -77.71
C ARG A 395 16.03 66.63 -76.59
N HIS A 396 15.15 66.75 -75.40
CA HIS A 396 14.52 65.72 -74.22
C HIS A 396 13.19 66.02 -73.14
N PHE A 397 12.49 65.46 -71.95
CA PHE A 397 12.15 64.29 -70.83
C PHE A 397 10.89 64.32 -69.60
N PRO A 398 10.39 63.32 -68.62
CA PRO A 398 9.09 63.17 -67.59
C PRO A 398 8.87 62.50 -65.98
N SER A 399 7.67 62.22 -65.19
CA SER A 399 7.30 61.71 -63.64
C SER A 399 5.74 61.30 -62.99
N LEU A 400 5.04 60.86 -61.75
CA LEU A 400 4.87 60.05 -60.30
C LEU A 400 3.36 60.04 -59.40
N VAL A 401 2.68 59.53 -58.18
CA VAL A 401 2.48 58.53 -56.85
C VAL A 401 1.10 58.69 -55.78
N ARG A 402 0.38 58.12 -54.59
CA ARG A 402 0.04 57.01 -53.38
C ARG A 402 -1.36 57.04 -52.35
N ARG A 403 -1.88 56.06 -51.38
CA ARG A 403 -3.08 56.01 -50.23
C ARG A 403 -3.15 54.93 -48.92
N ASP A 404 -4.14 54.86 -47.88
CA ASP A 404 -4.30 54.09 -46.47
C ASP A 404 -5.69 53.87 -45.57
N ASP A 405 -5.87 53.03 -44.44
CA ASP A 405 -7.00 52.99 -43.31
C ASP A 405 -7.05 51.80 -42.17
N GLU A 406 -7.26 51.97 -40.80
CA GLU A 406 -7.69 50.88 -39.76
C GLU A 406 -7.94 51.18 -38.19
N ASP A 407 -7.49 52.27 -37.55
CA ASP A 407 -6.97 52.26 -36.13
C ASP A 407 -7.92 52.33 -34.85
N VAL A 408 -9.23 52.09 -34.90
CA VAL A 408 -10.14 52.42 -33.74
C VAL A 408 -10.29 51.32 -32.68
N ASN A 409 -10.25 50.04 -33.07
CA ASN A 409 -10.84 48.94 -32.28
C ASN A 409 -10.04 48.54 -31.02
N PHE A 410 -8.70 48.67 -31.05
CA PHE A 410 -7.80 48.18 -29.99
C PHE A 410 -7.97 48.88 -28.63
N ARG A 411 -8.37 50.15 -28.62
CA ARG A 411 -8.37 50.97 -27.39
C ARG A 411 -9.47 50.57 -26.41
N TYR A 412 -10.62 50.12 -26.91
CA TYR A 412 -11.74 49.63 -26.09
C TYR A 412 -11.47 48.22 -25.55
N LEU A 413 -10.98 47.32 -26.42
CA LEU A 413 -10.60 45.94 -26.06
C LEU A 413 -9.67 45.87 -24.84
N LYS A 414 -8.63 46.72 -24.81
CA LYS A 414 -7.67 46.78 -23.69
C LYS A 414 -8.34 47.07 -22.34
N HIS A 415 -9.38 47.90 -22.31
CA HIS A 415 -10.11 48.24 -21.08
C HIS A 415 -10.98 47.07 -20.60
N VAL A 416 -11.72 46.43 -21.50
CA VAL A 416 -12.63 45.32 -21.15
C VAL A 416 -11.85 44.11 -20.61
N VAL A 417 -10.73 43.75 -21.24
CA VAL A 417 -9.85 42.65 -20.78
C VAL A 417 -9.23 42.97 -19.40
N LEU A 418 -8.73 44.19 -19.20
CA LEU A 418 -8.17 44.60 -17.91
C LEU A 418 -9.22 44.55 -16.78
N LYS A 419 -10.46 45.00 -17.07
CA LYS A 419 -11.56 44.93 -16.11
C LYS A 419 -11.92 43.48 -15.78
N PHE A 420 -12.05 42.59 -16.77
CA PHE A 420 -12.34 41.18 -16.53
C PHE A 420 -11.32 40.48 -15.63
N LEU A 421 -10.03 40.81 -15.75
CA LEU A 421 -8.96 40.27 -14.91
C LEU A 421 -8.90 40.86 -13.48
N THR A 422 -9.66 41.92 -13.18
CA THR A 422 -9.60 42.66 -11.90
C THR A 422 -10.96 42.83 -11.19
N SER A 423 -12.05 42.49 -11.87
CA SER A 423 -13.43 42.50 -11.34
C SER A 423 -13.73 41.29 -10.45
N LYS A 424 -14.77 41.42 -9.60
CA LYS A 424 -15.24 40.34 -8.72
C LYS A 424 -16.01 39.26 -9.49
N GLU A 425 -16.17 38.10 -8.87
CA GLU A 425 -16.58 36.82 -9.48
C GLU A 425 -17.97 36.83 -10.15
N TYR A 426 -18.84 37.78 -9.80
CA TYR A 426 -20.15 37.97 -10.44
C TYR A 426 -20.07 38.92 -11.66
N GLU A 427 -19.31 40.02 -11.54
CA GLU A 427 -19.06 40.95 -12.65
C GLU A 427 -18.32 40.27 -13.81
N ALA A 428 -17.36 39.39 -13.49
CA ALA A 428 -16.61 38.62 -14.47
C ALA A 428 -17.51 37.79 -15.43
N GLN A 429 -18.60 37.20 -14.92
CA GLN A 429 -19.55 36.42 -15.76
C GLN A 429 -20.28 37.30 -16.78
N HIS A 430 -20.60 38.54 -16.43
CA HIS A 430 -21.22 39.48 -17.39
C HIS A 430 -20.22 40.01 -18.42
N LEU A 431 -18.95 40.12 -18.07
CA LEU A 431 -17.88 40.62 -18.96
C LEU A 431 -17.45 39.59 -20.03
N ILE A 432 -17.67 38.29 -19.83
CA ILE A 432 -17.35 37.24 -20.81
C ILE A 432 -18.02 37.53 -22.18
N LYS A 433 -19.29 37.92 -22.18
CA LYS A 433 -20.03 38.26 -23.42
C LYS A 433 -19.50 39.49 -24.14
N ALA A 434 -18.98 40.47 -23.39
CA ALA A 434 -18.34 41.66 -23.95
C ALA A 434 -16.96 41.33 -24.57
N ILE A 435 -16.21 40.39 -23.99
CA ILE A 435 -14.93 39.94 -24.55
C ILE A 435 -15.17 39.06 -25.78
N SER A 436 -16.10 38.12 -25.71
CA SER A 436 -16.49 37.23 -26.82
C SER A 436 -16.87 38.01 -28.08
N THR A 437 -17.71 39.05 -27.93
CA THR A 437 -18.15 39.90 -29.06
C THR A 437 -17.04 40.79 -29.62
N LEU A 438 -16.10 41.30 -28.79
CA LEU A 438 -14.98 42.12 -29.26
C LEU A 438 -13.86 41.32 -29.92
N LEU A 439 -13.58 40.10 -29.43
CA LEU A 439 -12.55 39.21 -29.97
C LEU A 439 -13.07 38.20 -31.01
N LYS A 440 -14.38 38.18 -31.26
CA LYS A 440 -15.07 37.24 -32.17
C LYS A 440 -14.80 35.77 -31.79
N PHE A 441 -14.88 35.45 -30.50
CA PHE A 441 -14.76 34.07 -30.03
C PHE A 441 -15.87 33.19 -30.59
N THR A 442 -15.56 31.92 -30.80
CA THR A 442 -16.56 30.89 -31.09
C THR A 442 -17.35 30.53 -29.83
N ALA A 443 -18.53 29.93 -30.00
CA ALA A 443 -19.38 29.51 -28.89
C ALA A 443 -18.68 28.52 -27.94
N ASP A 444 -17.79 27.66 -28.47
CA ASP A 444 -17.00 26.72 -27.67
C ASP A 444 -15.91 27.41 -26.86
N GLU A 445 -15.30 28.49 -27.37
CA GLU A 445 -14.32 29.30 -26.65
C GLU A 445 -14.97 30.16 -25.55
N GLU A 446 -16.11 30.79 -25.83
CA GLU A 446 -16.89 31.51 -24.82
C GLU A 446 -17.32 30.56 -23.68
N LYS A 447 -17.85 29.38 -24.06
CA LYS A 447 -18.23 28.35 -23.10
C LYS A 447 -17.04 27.86 -22.28
N LEU A 448 -15.88 27.59 -22.89
CA LEU A 448 -14.71 27.10 -22.17
C LEU A 448 -14.22 28.11 -21.11
N ILE A 449 -14.36 29.42 -21.38
CA ILE A 449 -14.04 30.48 -20.41
C ILE A 449 -15.07 30.51 -19.27
N GLN A 450 -16.37 30.36 -19.57
CA GLN A 450 -17.43 30.23 -18.57
C GLN A 450 -17.21 28.99 -17.68
N ASP A 451 -17.05 27.80 -18.28
CA ASP A 451 -16.80 26.54 -17.59
C ASP A 451 -15.54 26.62 -16.71
N THR A 452 -14.49 27.35 -17.17
CA THR A 452 -13.25 27.55 -16.39
C THR A 452 -13.48 28.48 -15.20
N LEU A 453 -14.29 29.54 -15.37
CA LEU A 453 -14.64 30.45 -14.28
C LEU A 453 -15.54 29.76 -13.24
N GLU A 454 -16.48 28.90 -13.67
CA GLU A 454 -17.33 28.11 -12.78
C GLU A 454 -16.57 26.97 -12.09
N TRP A 455 -15.61 26.33 -12.77
CA TRP A 455 -14.69 25.40 -12.12
C TRP A 455 -13.93 26.06 -10.96
N ARG A 456 -13.50 27.33 -11.10
CA ARG A 456 -12.86 28.07 -9.99
C ARG A 456 -13.82 28.43 -8.85
N LYS A 457 -15.13 28.32 -9.04
CA LYS A 457 -16.16 28.52 -8.00
C LYS A 457 -16.52 27.23 -7.27
N SER A 458 -16.19 26.05 -7.81
CA SER A 458 -16.46 24.77 -7.17
C SER A 458 -15.21 24.23 -6.47
N TRP A 459 -15.37 23.76 -5.22
CA TRP A 459 -14.32 23.00 -4.53
C TRP A 459 -14.12 21.60 -5.13
N PHE A 460 -15.12 21.08 -5.86
CA PHE A 460 -15.10 19.75 -6.47
C PHE A 460 -15.32 19.83 -7.99
N GLY A 461 -14.31 19.40 -8.75
CA GLY A 461 -14.38 19.30 -10.21
C GLY A 461 -12.99 19.19 -10.84
N SER A 462 -12.89 18.51 -11.98
CA SER A 462 -11.67 18.51 -12.80
C SER A 462 -11.64 19.75 -13.69
N LYS A 463 -10.46 20.38 -13.83
CA LYS A 463 -10.28 21.57 -14.67
C LYS A 463 -10.74 21.32 -16.13
N PRO A 464 -11.56 22.21 -16.73
CA PRO A 464 -11.96 22.10 -18.13
C PRO A 464 -10.75 21.95 -19.07
N LYS A 465 -10.87 21.01 -20.03
CA LYS A 465 -9.80 20.68 -20.96
C LYS A 465 -9.94 21.50 -22.24
N TYR A 466 -8.93 22.28 -22.57
CA TYR A 466 -8.85 22.97 -23.85
C TYR A 466 -8.82 21.93 -24.99
N PRO A 467 -9.70 22.02 -26.01
CA PRO A 467 -9.90 20.93 -26.98
C PRO A 467 -8.68 20.61 -27.86
N GLY A 468 -7.70 21.51 -27.97
CA GLY A 468 -6.41 21.25 -28.63
C GLY A 468 -5.37 20.47 -27.78
N ALA A 469 -5.58 20.29 -26.48
CA ALA A 469 -4.56 19.77 -25.57
C ALA A 469 -4.49 18.23 -25.53
N LYS A 470 -3.82 17.63 -26.53
CA LYS A 470 -3.48 16.18 -26.54
C LYS A 470 -2.45 15.82 -25.46
N LEU A 471 -2.91 15.69 -24.21
CA LEU A 471 -2.11 15.14 -23.11
C LEU A 471 -1.79 13.66 -23.39
N LYS A 472 -0.50 13.33 -23.51
CA LYS A 472 -0.01 11.95 -23.45
C LYS A 472 -0.14 11.46 -22.00
N ASN A 473 -1.16 10.66 -21.71
CA ASN A 473 -1.24 9.94 -20.44
C ASN A 473 -0.17 8.84 -20.42
N PHE A 474 0.90 9.04 -19.65
CA PHE A 474 1.68 7.93 -19.11
C PHE A 474 0.96 7.42 -17.85
N SER A 475 0.10 6.42 -18.01
CA SER A 475 -0.39 5.62 -16.89
C SER A 475 0.69 4.62 -16.50
N ASN A 476 1.11 4.63 -15.23
CA ASN A 476 2.13 3.71 -14.71
C ASN A 476 1.59 3.02 -13.45
N SER A 477 0.85 1.94 -13.66
CA SER A 477 0.43 0.92 -12.69
C SER A 477 0.13 -0.36 -13.48
#